data_AF-A0A5J4P6T2-F1
#
_entry.id   AF-A0A5J4P6T2-F1
#
_cell.length_a   1.000
_cell.length_b   1.000
_cell.length_c   1.000
_cell.angle_alpha   90.00
_cell.angle_beta   90.00
_cell.angle_gamma   90.00
#
_symmetry.space_group_name_H-M   'P 1'
#
loop_
_entity.id
_entity.type
_entity.pdbx_description
1 polymer ?
#
loop_
_entity_poly.entity_id
_entity_poly.type
_entity_poly.pdbx_seq_one_letter_code
_entity_poly.pdbx_strand_id
1 'polypeptide(L)' 'AAGCILPVSHDLSIPKELGLRHRAAMGITQETDVYAVIVSEETGHISVAHRGQFYLRLNAEQLESLLTKRKNT' A
#
# COMPACT_ATOMS: atom_id res chain seq x y z
N ALA A 1 13.31 2.57 12.16
CA ALA A 1 12.32 3.03 13.16
C ALA A 1 11.04 2.20 13.02
N ALA A 2 10.21 2.13 14.05
CA ALA A 2 8.89 1.47 14.04
C ALA A 2 7.88 2.35 14.80
N GLY A 3 6.58 2.15 14.58
CA GLY A 3 5.54 2.99 15.21
C GLY A 3 5.47 4.42 14.65
N CYS A 4 5.93 4.63 13.42
CA CYS A 4 5.94 5.94 12.78
C CYS A 4 4.52 6.43 12.47
N ILE A 5 4.31 7.74 12.60
CA ILE A 5 3.11 8.41 12.11
C ILE A 5 3.32 8.72 10.63
N LEU A 6 2.40 8.26 9.79
CA LEU A 6 2.42 8.49 8.34
C LEU A 6 1.28 9.45 7.96
N PRO A 7 1.44 10.24 6.87
CA PRO A 7 0.33 11.00 6.30
C PRO A 7 -0.77 10.05 5.85
N VAL A 8 -2.02 10.44 6.10
CA VAL A 8 -3.21 9.65 5.78
C VAL A 8 -3.94 10.32 4.63
N SER A 9 -4.24 9.54 3.59
CA SER A 9 -5.02 10.05 2.46
C SER A 9 -6.48 10.27 2.86
N HIS A 10 -7.03 11.39 2.43
CA HIS A 10 -8.44 11.78 2.62
C HIS A 10 -9.24 11.63 1.32
N ASP A 11 -8.69 10.93 0.32
CA ASP A 11 -9.35 10.70 -0.96
C ASP A 11 -10.64 9.87 -0.75
N LEU A 12 -11.76 10.44 -1.19
CA LEU A 12 -13.08 9.85 -1.09
C LEU A 12 -13.27 8.67 -2.06
N SER A 13 -12.36 8.50 -3.04
CA SER A 13 -12.35 7.36 -3.95
C SER A 13 -11.90 6.06 -3.28
N ILE A 14 -11.23 6.15 -2.12
CA ILE A 14 -10.77 4.98 -1.36
C ILE A 14 -11.99 4.24 -0.79
N PRO A 15 -12.16 2.93 -1.08
CA PRO A 15 -13.26 2.15 -0.55
C PRO A 15 -13.33 2.22 0.99
N LYS A 16 -14.53 2.38 1.53
CA LYS A 16 -14.76 2.52 2.99
C LYS A 16 -14.31 1.30 3.80
N GLU A 17 -14.30 0.13 3.18
CA GLU A 17 -13.78 -1.12 3.76
C GLU A 17 -12.26 -1.10 4.00
N LEU A 18 -11.52 -0.20 3.32
CA LEU A 18 -10.10 -0.08 3.55
C LEU A 18 -9.84 0.76 4.81
N GLY A 19 -9.25 0.13 5.83
CA GLY A 19 -8.96 0.77 7.11
C GLY A 19 -7.80 1.80 7.08
N LEU A 20 -7.42 2.28 8.26
CA LEU A 20 -6.39 3.33 8.42
C LEU A 20 -5.01 2.95 7.84
N ARG A 21 -4.60 1.67 7.90
CA ARG A 21 -3.32 1.23 7.30
C ARG A 21 -3.28 1.46 5.79
N HIS A 22 -4.39 1.20 5.11
CA HIS A 22 -4.50 1.45 3.67
C HIS A 22 -4.46 2.95 3.37
N ARG A 23 -5.19 3.77 4.14
CA ARG A 23 -5.18 5.22 3.96
C ARG A 23 -3.81 5.85 4.26
N ALA A 24 -3.09 5.36 5.26
CA ALA A 24 -1.72 5.78 5.55
C ALA A 24 -0.75 5.39 4.41
N ALA A 25 -0.89 4.16 3.89
CA ALA A 25 -0.12 3.72 2.73
C ALA A 25 -0.41 4.55 1.47
N MET A 26 -1.67 4.91 1.23
CA MET A 26 -2.04 5.83 0.16
C MET A 26 -1.41 7.21 0.36
N GLY A 27 -1.52 7.78 1.56
CA GLY A 27 -0.98 9.11 1.86
C GLY A 27 0.53 9.19 1.63
N ILE A 28 1.30 8.27 2.20
CA ILE A 28 2.77 8.30 2.04
C ILE A 28 3.22 8.07 0.59
N THR A 29 2.49 7.25 -0.17
CA THR A 29 2.83 6.95 -1.59
C THR A 29 2.33 8.00 -2.57
N GLN A 30 1.44 8.90 -2.15
CA GLN A 30 1.07 10.11 -2.89
C GLN A 30 2.17 11.18 -2.78
N GLU A 31 2.85 11.25 -1.63
CA GLU A 31 3.88 12.26 -1.37
C GLU A 31 5.30 11.80 -1.74
N THR A 32 5.54 10.49 -1.84
CA THR A 32 6.90 9.93 -2.03
C THR A 32 6.93 8.75 -3.00
N ASP A 33 8.07 8.52 -3.69
CA ASP A 33 8.28 7.35 -4.57
C ASP A 33 8.64 6.12 -3.73
N VAL A 34 7.68 5.59 -2.97
CA VAL A 34 7.84 4.39 -2.14
C VAL A 34 6.82 3.31 -2.51
N TYR A 35 7.14 2.07 -2.19
CA TYR A 35 6.18 0.97 -2.17
C TYR A 35 5.74 0.75 -0.73
N ALA A 36 4.43 0.82 -0.47
CA ALA A 36 3.85 0.51 0.83
C ALA A 36 3.09 -0.81 0.74
N VAL A 37 3.57 -1.84 1.44
CA VAL A 37 2.90 -3.15 1.53
C VAL A 37 1.99 -3.14 2.76
N ILE A 38 0.76 -3.61 2.59
CA ILE A 38 -0.26 -3.63 3.63
C ILE A 38 -0.78 -5.05 3.77
N VAL A 39 -0.91 -5.52 5.00
CA VAL A 39 -1.66 -6.74 5.32
C VAL A 39 -2.90 -6.32 6.10
N SER A 40 -4.07 -6.71 5.58
CA SER A 40 -5.34 -6.49 6.23
C SER A 40 -5.42 -7.29 7.54
N GLU A 41 -5.69 -6.62 8.64
CA GLU A 41 -5.96 -7.27 9.93
C GLU A 41 -7.25 -8.08 9.92
N GLU A 42 -8.24 -7.63 9.16
CA GLU A 42 -9.56 -8.24 9.13
C GLU A 42 -9.61 -9.47 8.24
N THR A 43 -8.87 -9.45 7.11
CA THR A 43 -8.98 -10.49 6.07
C THR A 43 -7.68 -11.22 5.78
N GLY A 44 -6.54 -10.75 6.30
CA GLY A 44 -5.22 -11.28 5.95
C GLY A 44 -4.79 -10.97 4.51
N HIS A 45 -5.60 -10.27 3.71
CA HIS A 45 -5.28 -9.95 2.33
C HIS A 45 -4.07 -9.01 2.25
N ILE A 46 -3.21 -9.29 1.27
CA ILE A 46 -2.07 -8.45 0.94
C ILE A 46 -2.51 -7.40 -0.07
N SER A 47 -2.11 -6.16 0.16
CA SER A 47 -2.28 -5.04 -0.75
C SER A 47 -0.97 -4.26 -0.88
N VAL A 48 -0.81 -3.54 -1.98
CA VAL A 48 0.30 -2.61 -2.18
C VAL A 48 -0.26 -1.25 -2.59
N ALA A 49 0.29 -0.18 -2.03
CA ALA A 49 0.13 1.17 -2.55
C ALA A 49 1.47 1.66 -3.14
N HIS A 50 1.41 2.28 -4.32
CA HIS A 50 2.57 2.91 -4.95
C HIS A 50 2.11 4.03 -5.87
N ARG A 51 2.76 5.19 -5.80
CA ARG A 51 2.43 6.39 -6.61
C ARG A 51 0.94 6.76 -6.56
N GLY A 52 0.36 6.69 -5.36
CA GLY A 52 -1.05 7.00 -5.16
C GLY A 52 -2.03 6.02 -5.82
N GLN A 53 -1.61 4.80 -6.15
CA GLN A 53 -2.45 3.75 -6.73
C GLN A 53 -2.46 2.51 -5.83
N PHE A 54 -3.60 1.80 -5.81
CA PHE A 54 -3.75 0.54 -5.07
C PHE A 54 -3.67 -0.68 -5.98
N TYR A 55 -3.02 -1.71 -5.45
CA TYR A 55 -3.03 -3.08 -5.95
C TYR A 55 -3.55 -3.96 -4.82
N LEU A 56 -4.83 -4.33 -4.86
CA LEU A 56 -5.52 -5.01 -3.76
C LEU A 56 -5.54 -6.52 -3.97
N ARG A 57 -5.62 -7.26 -2.85
CA ARG A 57 -5.83 -8.73 -2.83
C ARG A 57 -4.80 -9.48 -3.67
N LEU A 58 -3.53 -9.10 -3.52
CA LEU A 58 -2.41 -9.74 -4.19
C LEU A 58 -2.14 -11.11 -3.60
N ASN A 59 -1.79 -12.06 -4.45
CA ASN A 59 -1.15 -13.30 -4.03
C ASN A 59 0.38 -13.11 -3.89
N ALA A 60 1.07 -14.14 -3.39
CA ALA A 60 2.51 -14.09 -3.16
C ALA A 60 3.32 -13.83 -4.45
N GLU A 61 2.95 -14.49 -5.55
CA GLU A 61 3.62 -14.37 -6.86
C GLU A 61 3.47 -12.94 -7.43
N GLN A 62 2.28 -12.35 -7.32
CA GLN A 62 2.01 -10.99 -7.76
C GLN A 62 2.78 -9.97 -6.91
N LEU A 63 2.83 -10.16 -5.58
CA LEU A 63 3.62 -9.32 -4.69
C LEU A 63 5.10 -9.41 -5.04
N GLU A 64 5.63 -10.61 -5.19
CA GLU A 64 7.03 -10.85 -5.55
C GLU A 64 7.35 -10.19 -6.89
N SER A 65 6.51 -10.41 -7.90
CA SER A 65 6.68 -9.78 -9.22
C SER A 65 6.71 -8.26 -9.11
N LEU A 66 5.82 -7.65 -8.32
CA LEU A 66 5.75 -6.21 -8.13
C LEU A 66 7.02 -5.66 -7.45
N LEU A 67 7.51 -6.33 -6.41
CA LEU A 67 8.68 -5.88 -5.64
C LEU A 67 10.02 -6.15 -6.34
N THR A 68 10.10 -7.19 -7.16
CA THR A 68 11.33 -7.58 -7.86
C THR A 68 11.49 -6.94 -9.23
N LYS A 69 10.44 -6.32 -9.78
CA LYS A 69 10.47 -5.65 -11.10
C LYS A 69 11.47 -4.51 -11.21
N ARG A 70 12.08 -4.06 -10.11
CA ARG A 70 13.16 -3.07 -10.07
C ARG A 70 14.49 -3.73 -9.67
N LYS A 71 15.23 -4.24 -10.66
CA LYS A 71 16.67 -4.53 -10.53
C LYS A 71 17.54 -4.24 -11.76
N ASN A 72 17.06 -3.50 -12.78
CA ASN A 72 17.89 -3.10 -13.92
C ASN A 72 17.80 -1.59 -14.19
N THR A 73 18.58 -0.81 -13.45
CA THR A 73 19.20 0.46 -13.88
C THR A 73 20.47 0.61 -13.07
#